data_AF-A0A7V9C3D2-F1
#
_entry.id   AF-A0A7V9C3D2-F1
#
_cell.length_a   1.000
_cell.length_b   1.000
_cell.length_c   1.000
_cell.angle_alpha   90.00
_cell.angle_beta   90.00
_cell.angle_gamma   90.00
#
_symmetry.space_group_name_H-M   'P 1'
#
loop_
_entity.id
_entity.type
_entity.pdbx_description
1 polymer ?
#
loop_
_entity_poly.entity_id
_entity_poly.type
_entity_poly.pdbx_seq_one_letter_code
_entity_poly.pdbx_strand_id
1 'polypeptide(L)'
;MNVFEDLIGELKDENLLEDTIIDVRGTTDVTFDDSEVVFDDHFATAGPKEEGYRGVEPAEEKDFYHKRAIDEISCLQMVEHILSGVEREHMKTAPAAFDDFEVKKALHKFLQVPGGPHLPEKAVAELLLLDETQKWSAALSARDRRVSVANLRRFCENSKPVLSSQALLALARLYRNSPFSEDARKKFDFVMTRLFTREIGGEKRRLLFQRPEMTAHIKTVYENWSSNLLYATDEDEGDVSLSVTRFDDLAIEAETAETFDELLDVDFFNKVRIYKEELGDMFFVPEVASAAFECNLRIGNKYIELIAIERAAAGIETIEKKYGFTYDQIVSNAAGKTLNLVNLLREWQDQADEQAEKKADFMRDAEPAVRERVKPKKRVNETVIIKPAARKSEFAEEEEQKILGLNKWVFAIVVTAIFAAAVIYFIS
;
A
#
# COMPACT_ATOMS: atom_id res chain seq x y z
N MET A 1 -21.48 -6.14 -9.73
CA MET A 1 -20.50 -6.31 -8.64
C MET A 1 -19.56 -5.12 -8.67
N ASN A 2 -19.57 -4.29 -7.63
CA ASN A 2 -18.63 -3.18 -7.51
C ASN A 2 -17.29 -3.77 -7.01
N VAL A 3 -16.40 -4.15 -7.92
CA VAL A 3 -15.06 -4.68 -7.58
C VAL A 3 -14.26 -3.70 -6.71
N PHE A 4 -14.60 -2.40 -6.75
CA PHE A 4 -14.10 -1.39 -5.82
C PHE A 4 -14.57 -1.60 -4.39
N GLU A 5 -15.82 -1.99 -4.17
CA GLU A 5 -16.35 -2.33 -2.85
C GLU A 5 -15.82 -3.68 -2.37
N ASP A 6 -15.53 -4.61 -3.28
CA ASP A 6 -14.88 -5.89 -2.95
C ASP A 6 -13.40 -5.69 -2.58
N LEU A 7 -12.64 -4.88 -3.33
CA LEU A 7 -11.25 -4.53 -2.99
C LEU A 7 -11.19 -3.72 -1.67
N ILE A 8 -12.10 -2.75 -1.49
CA ILE A 8 -12.21 -2.01 -0.23
C ILE A 8 -12.69 -2.93 0.89
N GLY A 9 -13.60 -3.86 0.61
CA GLY A 9 -14.14 -4.85 1.53
C GLY A 9 -13.07 -5.82 2.02
N GLU A 10 -12.29 -6.41 1.12
CA GLU A 10 -11.14 -7.25 1.44
C GLU A 10 -10.07 -6.47 2.22
N LEU A 11 -9.81 -5.20 1.86
CA LEU A 11 -8.91 -4.33 2.62
C LEU A 11 -9.46 -3.98 4.01
N LYS A 12 -10.79 -3.84 4.18
CA LYS A 12 -11.45 -3.63 5.48
C LYS A 12 -11.43 -4.90 6.33
N ASP A 13 -11.72 -6.05 5.73
CA ASP A 13 -11.80 -7.35 6.39
C ASP A 13 -10.43 -7.83 6.88
N GLU A 14 -9.33 -7.42 6.21
CA GLU A 14 -7.97 -7.59 6.71
C GLU A 14 -7.56 -6.59 7.82
N ASN A 15 -8.50 -5.77 8.33
CA ASN A 15 -8.29 -4.76 9.37
C ASN A 15 -7.27 -3.66 8.97
N LEU A 16 -7.17 -3.36 7.66
CA LEU A 16 -6.21 -2.37 7.10
C LEU A 16 -6.81 -0.97 6.96
N LEU A 17 -8.04 -0.76 7.42
CA LEU A 17 -8.72 0.54 7.47
C LEU A 17 -9.08 0.85 8.91
N GLU A 18 -8.08 1.20 9.72
CA GLU A 18 -8.36 1.96 10.96
C GLU A 18 -8.99 3.30 10.54
N ASP A 19 -10.22 3.53 11.02
CA ASP A 19 -11.04 4.75 10.95
C ASP A 19 -10.49 5.90 10.09
N THR A 20 -10.55 5.75 8.77
CA THR A 20 -10.25 6.82 7.80
C THR A 20 -11.52 7.22 7.07
N ILE A 21 -12.49 7.70 7.85
CA ILE A 21 -13.57 8.56 7.35
C ILE A 21 -13.12 9.99 7.59
N ILE A 22 -12.62 10.65 6.53
CA ILE A 22 -12.65 12.11 6.49
C ILE A 22 -14.13 12.46 6.28
N ASP A 23 -14.82 12.80 7.34
CA ASP A 23 -16.15 13.40 7.25
C ASP A 23 -15.95 14.79 6.61
N VAL A 24 -16.33 14.91 5.33
CA VAL A 24 -16.32 16.17 4.57
C VAL A 24 -17.51 17.02 5.02
N ARG A 25 -17.57 17.31 6.33
CA ARG A 25 -18.49 18.26 6.94
C ARG A 25 -17.68 19.23 7.79
N GLY A 26 -17.01 20.15 7.11
CA GLY A 26 -16.29 21.22 7.78
C GLY A 26 -15.95 22.33 6.80
N THR A 27 -16.65 23.45 6.91
CA THR A 27 -16.41 24.76 6.28
C THR A 27 -16.85 24.93 4.82
N THR A 28 -18.13 25.17 4.60
CA THR A 28 -18.65 26.49 4.18
C THR A 28 -20.18 26.49 4.27
N ASP A 29 -20.70 27.55 4.89
CA ASP A 29 -22.10 27.79 5.21
C ASP A 29 -22.90 28.10 3.93
N VAL A 30 -23.50 27.09 3.31
CA VAL A 30 -24.64 27.24 2.39
C VAL A 30 -25.58 26.06 2.64
N THR A 31 -26.72 26.35 3.25
CA THR A 31 -27.81 25.40 3.52
C THR A 31 -28.31 24.75 2.22
N PHE A 32 -28.04 23.46 2.05
CA PHE A 32 -28.78 22.58 1.15
C PHE A 32 -29.78 21.77 1.99
N ASP A 33 -31.01 21.74 1.50
CA ASP A 33 -32.16 21.07 2.13
C ASP A 33 -32.04 19.55 1.95
N ASP A 34 -31.60 18.86 3.00
CA ASP A 34 -31.54 17.40 3.12
C ASP A 34 -32.97 16.86 3.37
N SER A 35 -33.63 16.41 2.32
CA SER A 35 -34.78 15.50 2.44
C SER A 35 -34.57 14.21 1.63
N GLU A 36 -34.32 13.15 2.38
CA GLU A 36 -34.55 11.72 2.11
C GLU A 36 -34.04 11.10 0.79
N VAL A 37 -32.81 10.59 0.84
CA VAL A 37 -32.45 9.35 0.12
C VAL A 37 -32.06 8.31 1.17
N VAL A 38 -33.02 7.48 1.55
CA VAL A 38 -32.81 6.31 2.40
C VAL A 38 -32.18 5.21 1.54
N PHE A 39 -30.94 4.83 1.86
CA PHE A 39 -30.32 3.63 1.32
C PHE A 39 -30.87 2.43 2.09
N ASP A 40 -31.65 1.59 1.43
CA ASP A 40 -32.22 0.37 1.98
C ASP A 40 -31.21 -0.78 1.83
N ASP A 41 -30.78 -1.33 2.96
CA ASP A 41 -29.67 -2.26 3.08
C ASP A 41 -30.20 -3.68 3.30
N HIS A 42 -30.73 -4.28 2.23
CA HIS A 42 -31.14 -5.68 2.20
C HIS A 42 -30.91 -6.29 0.82
N PHE A 43 -29.86 -7.10 0.65
CA PHE A 43 -30.01 -8.34 -0.12
C PHE A 43 -28.92 -9.37 0.20
N ALA A 44 -29.32 -10.46 0.85
CA ALA A 44 -28.55 -11.68 0.98
C ALA A 44 -29.06 -12.74 -0.02
N THR A 45 -28.09 -13.43 -0.65
CA THR A 45 -28.13 -14.82 -1.14
C THR A 45 -29.22 -15.25 -2.13
N ALA A 46 -28.83 -15.44 -3.40
CA ALA A 46 -29.41 -16.46 -4.27
C ALA A 46 -28.34 -17.02 -5.23
N GLY A 47 -28.22 -18.36 -5.25
CA GLY A 47 -27.23 -19.11 -6.03
C GLY A 47 -27.43 -19.07 -7.56
N PRO A 48 -26.55 -19.73 -8.32
CA PRO A 48 -26.38 -19.51 -9.74
C PRO A 48 -27.53 -20.14 -10.53
N LYS A 49 -28.11 -19.36 -11.45
CA LYS A 49 -28.93 -19.88 -12.55
C LYS A 49 -28.34 -19.41 -13.87
N GLU A 50 -28.12 -20.37 -14.76
CA GLU A 50 -27.70 -20.17 -16.14
C GLU A 50 -28.79 -19.47 -16.98
N GLU A 51 -28.31 -18.89 -18.07
CA GLU A 51 -28.97 -18.47 -19.31
C GLU A 51 -29.63 -17.07 -19.40
N GLY A 52 -29.10 -16.32 -20.38
CA GLY A 52 -29.84 -15.34 -21.16
C GLY A 52 -29.16 -13.96 -21.21
N TYR A 53 -28.62 -13.59 -22.37
CA TYR A 53 -28.31 -12.18 -22.69
C TYR A 53 -29.60 -11.37 -22.60
N ARG A 54 -29.87 -10.80 -21.41
CA ARG A 54 -30.92 -9.84 -21.18
C ARG A 54 -30.28 -8.47 -21.40
N GLY A 55 -30.78 -7.72 -22.38
CA GLY A 55 -30.32 -6.34 -22.60
C GLY A 55 -30.44 -5.55 -21.30
N VAL A 56 -29.36 -4.86 -20.94
CA VAL A 56 -29.27 -3.98 -19.77
C VAL A 56 -30.39 -2.94 -19.85
N GLU A 57 -31.15 -2.76 -18.77
CA GLU A 57 -32.26 -1.81 -18.76
C GLU A 57 -31.73 -0.36 -18.86
N PRO A 58 -32.43 0.57 -19.55
CA PRO A 58 -31.96 1.93 -19.79
C PRO A 58 -31.72 2.78 -18.52
N ALA A 59 -32.26 2.37 -17.37
CA ALA A 59 -32.05 3.01 -16.08
C ALA A 59 -30.64 2.74 -15.54
N GLU A 60 -30.12 1.52 -15.70
CA GLU A 60 -28.79 1.12 -15.22
C GLU A 60 -27.67 1.86 -15.98
N GLU A 61 -27.85 2.09 -17.28
CA GLU A 61 -26.89 2.87 -18.06
C GLU A 61 -26.84 4.35 -17.64
N LYS A 62 -27.99 4.97 -17.35
CA LYS A 62 -28.04 6.38 -16.92
C LYS A 62 -27.27 6.58 -15.62
N ASP A 63 -27.50 5.69 -14.65
CA ASP A 63 -26.86 5.76 -13.35
C ASP A 63 -25.35 5.48 -13.44
N PHE A 64 -24.93 4.61 -14.38
CA PHE A 64 -23.53 4.36 -14.66
C PHE A 64 -22.77 5.62 -15.10
N TYR A 65 -23.29 6.39 -16.07
CA TYR A 65 -22.64 7.62 -16.53
C TYR A 65 -22.63 8.71 -15.45
N HIS A 66 -23.70 8.81 -14.66
CA HIS A 66 -23.77 9.75 -13.54
C HIS A 66 -22.72 9.42 -12.47
N LYS A 67 -22.64 8.16 -12.06
CA LYS A 67 -21.65 7.68 -11.09
C LYS A 67 -20.24 7.97 -11.57
N ARG A 68 -19.93 7.63 -12.83
CA ARG A 68 -18.62 7.86 -13.42
C ARG A 68 -18.22 9.35 -13.48
N ALA A 69 -19.17 10.23 -13.79
CA ALA A 69 -18.94 11.68 -13.79
C ALA A 69 -18.62 12.22 -12.39
N ILE A 70 -19.34 11.75 -11.37
CA ILE A 70 -19.08 12.10 -9.97
C ILE A 70 -17.71 11.56 -9.53
N ASP A 71 -17.40 10.31 -9.88
CA ASP A 71 -16.14 9.66 -9.54
C ASP A 71 -14.93 10.38 -10.16
N GLU A 72 -15.04 10.86 -11.41
CA GLU A 72 -13.98 11.66 -12.06
C GLU A 72 -13.68 12.93 -11.28
N ILE A 73 -14.70 13.70 -10.90
CA ILE A 73 -14.52 14.94 -10.13
C ILE A 73 -13.94 14.64 -8.76
N SER A 74 -14.43 13.59 -8.10
CA SER A 74 -13.90 13.17 -6.80
C SER A 74 -12.41 12.80 -6.88
N CYS A 75 -12.00 12.08 -7.94
CA CYS A 75 -10.59 11.77 -8.19
C CYS A 75 -9.75 13.04 -8.33
N LEU A 76 -10.20 14.02 -9.13
CA LEU A 76 -9.48 15.29 -9.32
C LEU A 76 -9.36 16.09 -8.02
N GLN A 77 -10.41 16.10 -7.20
CA GLN A 77 -10.39 16.73 -5.86
C GLN A 77 -9.41 16.06 -4.91
N MET A 78 -9.31 14.72 -4.92
CA MET A 78 -8.32 14.01 -4.13
C MET A 78 -6.89 14.36 -4.54
N VAL A 79 -6.63 14.39 -5.85
CA VAL A 79 -5.32 14.78 -6.40
C VAL A 79 -4.97 16.22 -6.01
N GLU A 80 -5.91 17.16 -6.16
CA GLU A 80 -5.79 18.56 -5.76
C GLU A 80 -5.37 18.68 -4.28
N HIS A 81 -6.02 17.92 -3.40
CA HIS A 81 -5.72 17.90 -1.98
C HIS A 81 -4.31 17.39 -1.68
N ILE A 82 -3.92 16.27 -2.31
CA ILE A 82 -2.60 15.66 -2.12
C ILE A 82 -1.50 16.61 -2.60
N LEU A 83 -1.61 17.13 -3.82
CA LEU A 83 -0.60 18.06 -4.36
C LEU A 83 -0.47 19.31 -3.49
N SER A 84 -1.59 19.84 -2.98
CA SER A 84 -1.57 20.97 -2.04
C SER A 84 -0.87 20.62 -0.71
N GLY A 85 -1.03 19.38 -0.23
CA GLY A 85 -0.31 18.85 0.93
C GLY A 85 1.20 18.82 0.69
N VAL A 86 1.62 18.21 -0.44
CA VAL A 86 3.04 18.12 -0.83
C VAL A 86 3.68 19.51 -0.94
N GLU A 87 2.99 20.46 -1.59
CA GLU A 87 3.46 21.83 -1.77
C GLU A 87 3.67 22.55 -0.44
N ARG A 88 2.73 22.40 0.52
CA ARG A 88 2.84 23.02 1.84
C ARG A 88 3.93 22.39 2.69
N GLU A 89 3.96 21.07 2.79
CA GLU A 89 4.78 20.36 3.77
C GLU A 89 6.22 20.17 3.30
N HIS A 90 6.43 19.86 2.02
CA HIS A 90 7.75 19.49 1.51
C HIS A 90 8.37 20.55 0.59
N MET A 91 7.56 21.40 -0.06
CA MET A 91 8.07 22.48 -0.92
C MET A 91 8.03 23.86 -0.24
N LYS A 92 7.28 24.00 0.87
CA LYS A 92 7.07 25.26 1.61
C LYS A 92 6.53 26.38 0.72
N THR A 93 5.69 26.02 -0.25
CA THR A 93 5.05 26.94 -1.19
C THR A 93 3.55 27.00 -0.94
N ALA A 94 2.94 28.17 -1.20
CA ALA A 94 1.49 28.31 -1.17
C ALA A 94 0.87 27.54 -2.36
N PRO A 95 -0.09 26.62 -2.12
CA PRO A 95 -0.76 25.91 -3.19
C PRO A 95 -1.53 26.85 -4.11
N ALA A 96 -1.46 26.60 -5.42
CA ALA A 96 -2.30 27.26 -6.40
C ALA A 96 -3.55 26.40 -6.61
N ALA A 97 -4.61 26.70 -5.84
CA ALA A 97 -5.88 25.98 -5.92
C ALA A 97 -6.55 26.22 -7.29
N PHE A 98 -7.12 25.16 -7.86
CA PHE A 98 -7.97 25.28 -9.05
C PHE A 98 -9.36 25.83 -8.69
N ASP A 99 -9.92 26.69 -9.54
CA ASP A 99 -11.29 27.17 -9.39
C ASP A 99 -12.27 26.11 -9.93
N ASP A 100 -12.84 25.32 -9.02
CA ASP A 100 -13.71 24.20 -9.37
C ASP A 100 -15.18 24.61 -9.64
N PHE A 101 -15.49 25.91 -9.65
CA PHE A 101 -16.85 26.41 -9.83
C PHE A 101 -17.47 26.00 -11.17
N GLU A 102 -16.76 26.20 -12.29
CA GLU A 102 -17.29 25.86 -13.62
C GLU A 102 -17.43 24.34 -13.80
N VAL A 103 -16.55 23.53 -13.21
CA VAL A 103 -16.67 22.06 -13.21
C VAL A 103 -17.91 21.62 -12.46
N LYS A 104 -18.14 22.12 -11.23
CA LYS A 104 -19.34 21.80 -10.43
C LYS A 104 -20.63 22.21 -11.14
N LYS A 105 -20.63 23.38 -11.77
CA LYS A 105 -21.74 23.87 -12.57
C LYS A 105 -22.01 23.01 -13.81
N ALA A 106 -20.96 22.54 -14.49
CA ALA A 106 -21.08 21.61 -15.61
C ALA A 106 -21.63 20.25 -15.15
N LEU A 107 -21.14 19.71 -14.03
CA LEU A 107 -21.66 18.48 -13.43
C LEU A 107 -23.14 18.60 -13.09
N HIS A 108 -23.52 19.67 -12.39
CA HIS A 108 -24.92 19.90 -12.02
C HIS A 108 -25.82 19.97 -13.25
N LYS A 109 -25.40 20.66 -14.31
CA LYS A 109 -26.12 20.68 -15.59
C LYS A 109 -26.26 19.28 -16.18
N PHE A 110 -25.18 18.49 -16.21
CA PHE A 110 -25.19 17.12 -16.72
C PHE A 110 -26.15 16.22 -15.95
N LEU A 111 -26.14 16.28 -14.62
CA LEU A 111 -27.02 15.48 -13.75
C LEU A 111 -28.51 15.89 -13.87
N GLN A 112 -28.78 17.15 -14.21
CA GLN A 112 -30.15 17.67 -14.34
C GLN A 112 -30.80 17.39 -15.69
N VAL A 113 -30.07 17.00 -16.74
CA VAL A 113 -30.68 16.74 -18.05
C VAL A 113 -31.61 15.51 -17.96
N PRO A 114 -32.93 15.68 -18.14
CA PRO A 114 -33.85 14.55 -18.09
C PRO A 114 -33.76 13.71 -19.37
N GLY A 115 -33.75 12.38 -19.22
CA GLY A 115 -33.89 11.42 -20.34
C GLY A 115 -32.68 10.53 -20.61
N GLY A 116 -32.79 9.71 -21.66
CA GLY A 116 -31.83 8.67 -22.03
C GLY A 116 -30.55 9.18 -22.72
N PRO A 117 -29.54 8.31 -22.92
CA PRO A 117 -28.21 8.66 -23.41
C PRO A 117 -28.16 9.31 -24.81
N HIS A 118 -29.24 9.25 -25.59
CA HIS A 118 -29.27 9.71 -26.98
C HIS A 118 -29.88 11.11 -27.19
N LEU A 119 -30.14 11.85 -26.12
CA LEU A 119 -30.62 13.23 -26.25
C LEU A 119 -29.47 14.19 -26.60
N PRO A 120 -29.61 15.02 -27.64
CA PRO A 120 -28.58 16.00 -28.02
C PRO A 120 -28.19 16.93 -26.87
N GLU A 121 -29.15 17.28 -26.00
CA GLU A 121 -28.91 18.12 -24.82
C GLU A 121 -28.00 17.44 -23.79
N LYS A 122 -28.13 16.11 -23.62
CA LYS A 122 -27.26 15.35 -22.72
C LYS A 122 -25.84 15.26 -23.28
N ALA A 123 -25.70 15.03 -24.59
CA ALA A 123 -24.39 15.01 -25.26
C ALA A 123 -23.68 16.37 -25.15
N VAL A 124 -24.42 17.49 -25.25
CA VAL A 124 -23.85 18.83 -25.03
C VAL A 124 -23.41 19.03 -23.58
N ALA A 125 -24.23 18.62 -22.60
CA ALA A 125 -23.87 18.72 -21.20
C ALA A 125 -22.67 17.82 -20.83
N GLU A 126 -22.59 16.63 -21.40
CA GLU A 126 -21.47 15.70 -21.26
C GLU A 126 -20.19 16.30 -21.85
N LEU A 127 -20.24 16.82 -23.07
CA LEU A 127 -19.09 17.46 -23.71
C LEU A 127 -18.55 18.64 -22.90
N LEU A 128 -19.45 19.46 -22.33
CA LEU A 128 -19.05 20.56 -21.45
C LEU A 128 -18.38 20.05 -20.17
N LEU A 129 -18.92 19.00 -19.56
CA LEU A 129 -18.32 18.40 -18.36
C LEU A 129 -16.94 17.78 -18.67
N LEU A 130 -16.79 17.12 -19.81
CA LEU A 130 -15.52 16.57 -20.27
C LEU A 130 -14.48 17.68 -20.50
N ASP A 131 -14.87 18.79 -21.13
CA ASP A 131 -13.96 19.93 -21.34
C ASP A 131 -13.49 20.55 -20.01
N GLU A 132 -14.39 20.75 -19.05
CA GLU A 132 -14.04 21.32 -17.75
C GLU A 132 -13.19 20.36 -16.88
N THR A 133 -13.51 19.07 -16.86
CA THR A 133 -12.69 18.06 -16.16
C THR A 133 -11.32 17.89 -16.80
N GLN A 134 -11.22 17.97 -18.13
CA GLN A 134 -9.94 17.95 -18.85
C GLN A 134 -9.09 19.18 -18.54
N LYS A 135 -9.68 20.37 -18.46
CA LYS A 135 -8.96 21.59 -18.02
C LYS A 135 -8.39 21.45 -16.61
N TRP A 136 -9.18 20.90 -15.69
CA TRP A 136 -8.73 20.67 -14.32
C TRP A 136 -7.60 19.64 -14.27
N SER A 137 -7.76 18.49 -14.93
CA SER A 137 -6.72 17.46 -15.04
C SER A 137 -5.43 18.00 -15.65
N ALA A 138 -5.52 18.83 -16.70
CA ALA A 138 -4.36 19.48 -17.32
C ALA A 138 -3.67 20.48 -16.36
N ALA A 139 -4.44 21.26 -15.60
CA ALA A 139 -3.91 22.16 -14.59
C ALA A 139 -3.19 21.42 -13.46
N LEU A 140 -3.78 20.32 -12.97
CA LEU A 140 -3.16 19.44 -11.97
C LEU A 140 -1.87 18.81 -12.50
N SER A 141 -1.90 18.30 -13.73
CA SER A 141 -0.71 17.72 -14.39
C SER A 141 0.41 18.75 -14.55
N ALA A 142 0.07 20.00 -14.91
CA ALA A 142 1.04 21.09 -15.01
C ALA A 142 1.64 21.47 -13.64
N ARG A 143 0.84 21.39 -12.57
CA ARG A 143 1.28 21.63 -11.19
C ARG A 143 2.19 20.51 -10.69
N ASP A 144 1.79 19.26 -10.92
CA ASP A 144 2.53 18.06 -10.52
C ASP A 144 3.93 17.97 -11.15
N ARG A 145 4.15 18.50 -12.36
CA ARG A 145 5.50 18.58 -12.98
C ARG A 145 6.55 19.31 -12.12
N ARG A 146 6.14 20.12 -11.15
CA ARG A 146 7.03 20.82 -10.21
C ARG A 146 7.30 20.02 -8.94
N VAL A 147 6.51 18.98 -8.70
CA VAL A 147 6.63 18.07 -7.56
C VAL A 147 7.58 16.94 -7.95
N SER A 148 8.68 16.77 -7.23
CA SER A 148 9.55 15.62 -7.46
C SER A 148 8.94 14.33 -6.90
N VAL A 149 9.27 13.18 -7.50
CA VAL A 149 8.91 11.85 -6.98
C VAL A 149 9.29 11.70 -5.50
N ALA A 150 10.45 12.24 -5.09
CA ALA A 150 10.91 12.17 -3.71
C ALA A 150 10.01 12.94 -2.73
N ASN A 151 9.51 14.12 -3.13
CA ASN A 151 8.60 14.91 -2.30
C ASN A 151 7.23 14.23 -2.19
N LEU A 152 6.71 13.70 -3.30
CA LEU A 152 5.46 12.94 -3.30
C LEU A 152 5.58 11.70 -2.40
N ARG A 153 6.68 10.96 -2.52
CA ARG A 153 6.94 9.76 -1.74
C ARG A 153 6.94 10.03 -0.24
N ARG A 154 7.72 11.04 0.18
CA ARG A 154 7.78 11.48 1.58
C ARG A 154 6.40 11.89 2.10
N PHE A 155 5.61 12.60 1.30
CA PHE A 155 4.27 13.00 1.70
C PHE A 155 3.36 11.78 1.91
N CYS A 156 3.30 10.88 0.93
CA CYS A 156 2.44 9.70 0.98
C CYS A 156 2.81 8.73 2.13
N GLU A 157 4.09 8.69 2.54
CA GLU A 157 4.58 7.87 3.64
C GLU A 157 4.35 8.52 5.01
N ASN A 158 4.37 9.85 5.11
CA ASN A 158 4.31 10.57 6.39
C ASN A 158 2.98 11.29 6.66
N SER A 159 2.04 11.28 5.71
CA SER A 159 0.72 11.92 5.85
C SER A 159 -0.01 11.40 7.09
N LYS A 160 -0.59 12.32 7.86
CA LYS A 160 -1.47 12.01 9.01
C LYS A 160 -2.79 12.78 8.84
N PRO A 161 -3.94 12.10 8.61
CA PRO A 161 -4.10 10.64 8.52
C PRO A 161 -3.39 10.02 7.30
N VAL A 162 -3.19 8.71 7.33
CA VAL A 162 -2.63 7.94 6.21
C VAL A 162 -3.55 8.10 5.00
N LEU A 163 -2.96 8.29 3.81
CA LEU A 163 -3.73 8.38 2.57
C LEU A 163 -4.52 7.09 2.32
N SER A 164 -5.80 7.23 1.98
CA SER A 164 -6.65 6.11 1.63
C SER A 164 -6.25 5.49 0.28
N SER A 165 -6.64 4.23 0.06
CA SER A 165 -6.43 3.55 -1.23
C SER A 165 -7.08 4.31 -2.40
N GLN A 166 -8.21 4.98 -2.16
CA GLN A 166 -8.88 5.82 -3.15
C GLN A 166 -8.04 7.04 -3.53
N ALA A 167 -7.38 7.67 -2.58
CA ALA A 167 -6.48 8.80 -2.83
C ALA A 167 -5.25 8.37 -3.68
N LEU A 168 -4.69 7.19 -3.39
CA LEU A 168 -3.60 6.60 -4.19
C LEU A 168 -4.07 6.22 -5.60
N LEU A 169 -5.26 5.63 -5.74
CA LEU A 169 -5.84 5.31 -7.05
C LEU A 169 -6.11 6.56 -7.89
N ALA A 170 -6.56 7.66 -7.26
CA ALA A 170 -6.74 8.93 -7.95
C ALA A 170 -5.43 9.49 -8.51
N LEU A 171 -4.33 9.42 -7.75
CA LEU A 171 -2.99 9.76 -8.25
C LEU A 171 -2.56 8.84 -9.39
N ALA A 172 -2.72 7.53 -9.23
CA ALA A 172 -2.36 6.56 -10.26
C ALA A 172 -3.12 6.82 -11.58
N ARG A 173 -4.42 7.14 -11.49
CA ARG A 173 -5.25 7.55 -12.63
C ARG A 173 -4.72 8.80 -13.31
N LEU A 174 -4.37 9.83 -12.55
CA LEU A 174 -3.78 11.07 -13.10
C LEU A 174 -2.50 10.76 -13.88
N TYR A 175 -1.57 9.99 -13.28
CA TYR A 175 -0.28 9.71 -13.91
C TYR A 175 -0.40 8.85 -15.15
N ARG A 176 -1.30 7.85 -15.14
CA ARG A 176 -1.56 6.99 -16.29
C ARG A 176 -2.23 7.74 -17.45
N ASN A 177 -3.11 8.69 -17.14
CA ASN A 177 -3.85 9.45 -18.16
C ASN A 177 -3.12 10.73 -18.62
N SER A 178 -2.01 11.08 -17.96
CA SER A 178 -1.14 12.18 -18.36
C SER A 178 -0.30 11.79 -19.59
N PRO A 179 0.13 12.76 -20.42
CA PRO A 179 1.13 12.49 -21.45
C PRO A 179 2.38 11.83 -20.86
N PHE A 180 2.91 10.84 -21.58
CA PHE A 180 4.08 10.09 -21.12
C PHE A 180 5.23 11.02 -20.73
N SER A 181 5.78 10.76 -19.55
CA SER A 181 7.06 11.31 -19.12
C SER A 181 7.66 10.39 -18.08
N GLU A 182 8.99 10.38 -18.00
CA GLU A 182 9.69 9.57 -16.99
C GLU A 182 9.31 9.95 -15.56
N ASP A 183 8.99 11.21 -15.32
CA ASP A 183 8.56 11.66 -14.00
C ASP A 183 7.17 11.13 -13.64
N ALA A 184 6.20 11.20 -14.57
CA ALA A 184 4.87 10.59 -14.38
C ALA A 184 4.97 9.08 -14.18
N ARG A 185 5.80 8.39 -14.98
CA ARG A 185 6.05 6.95 -14.86
C ARG A 185 6.66 6.59 -13.50
N LYS A 186 7.65 7.34 -13.02
CA LYS A 186 8.26 7.14 -11.67
C LYS A 186 7.26 7.35 -10.53
N LYS A 187 6.37 8.34 -10.65
CA LYS A 187 5.31 8.59 -9.66
C LYS A 187 4.25 7.51 -9.69
N PHE A 188 3.83 7.09 -10.87
CA PHE A 188 2.92 5.96 -11.07
C PHE A 188 3.47 4.66 -10.46
N ASP A 189 4.72 4.32 -10.80
CA ASP A 189 5.44 3.15 -10.28
C ASP A 189 5.45 3.14 -8.74
N PHE A 190 5.81 4.28 -8.13
CA PHE A 190 5.76 4.43 -6.68
C PHE A 190 4.34 4.25 -6.10
N VAL A 191 3.36 5.00 -6.60
CA VAL A 191 2.00 5.01 -6.06
C VAL A 191 1.36 3.63 -6.16
N MET A 192 1.53 2.95 -7.28
CA MET A 192 0.97 1.62 -7.50
C MET A 192 1.71 0.55 -6.70
N THR A 193 3.04 0.61 -6.63
CA THR A 193 3.80 -0.29 -5.74
C THR A 193 3.31 -0.12 -4.29
N ARG A 194 3.07 1.11 -3.83
CA ARG A 194 2.52 1.37 -2.48
C ARG A 194 1.09 0.83 -2.33
N LEU A 195 0.23 1.01 -3.33
CA LEU A 195 -1.15 0.53 -3.30
C LEU A 195 -1.25 -1.00 -3.17
N PHE A 196 -0.34 -1.74 -3.82
CA PHE A 196 -0.35 -3.21 -3.83
C PHE A 196 0.57 -3.86 -2.80
N THR A 197 1.19 -3.07 -1.92
CA THR A 197 2.08 -3.58 -0.87
C THR A 197 1.67 -3.06 0.50
N ARG A 198 2.02 -3.82 1.55
CA ARG A 198 1.89 -3.39 2.94
C ARG A 198 3.15 -3.65 3.72
N GLU A 199 3.36 -2.87 4.77
CA GLU A 199 4.50 -3.05 5.67
C GLU A 199 4.29 -4.26 6.58
N ILE A 200 5.38 -4.98 6.85
CA ILE A 200 5.41 -6.15 7.75
C ILE A 200 6.39 -5.95 8.91
N GLY A 201 6.86 -4.72 9.10
CA GLY A 201 7.84 -4.33 10.10
C GLY A 201 9.28 -4.35 9.57
N GLY A 202 10.16 -3.63 10.29
CA GLY A 202 11.58 -3.52 9.96
C GLY A 202 11.83 -2.97 8.55
N GLU A 203 11.03 -2.00 8.11
CA GLU A 203 11.05 -1.42 6.76
C GLU A 203 10.72 -2.37 5.59
N LYS A 204 10.48 -3.67 5.87
CA LYS A 204 10.09 -4.66 4.85
C LYS A 204 8.61 -4.57 4.50
N ARG A 205 8.29 -5.03 3.30
CA ARG A 205 6.92 -5.07 2.77
C ARG A 205 6.54 -6.47 2.29
N ARG A 206 5.25 -6.72 2.11
CA ARG A 206 4.70 -7.87 1.38
C ARG A 206 3.68 -7.40 0.35
N LEU A 207 3.47 -8.21 -0.70
CA LEU A 207 2.34 -8.01 -1.61
C LEU A 207 1.03 -8.26 -0.87
N LEU A 208 -0.02 -7.55 -1.31
CA LEU A 208 -1.39 -7.81 -0.91
C LEU A 208 -1.98 -9.00 -1.67
N PHE A 209 -1.65 -9.12 -2.96
CA PHE A 209 -2.15 -10.15 -3.87
C PHE A 209 -1.00 -10.82 -4.61
N GLN A 210 -1.22 -12.04 -5.11
CA GLN A 210 -0.26 -12.66 -6.02
C GLN A 210 -0.25 -11.93 -7.38
N ARG A 211 0.82 -12.07 -8.16
CA ARG A 211 0.95 -11.36 -9.46
C ARG A 211 -0.25 -11.52 -10.40
N PRO A 212 -0.84 -12.71 -10.60
CA PRO A 212 -2.00 -12.86 -11.47
C PRO A 212 -3.23 -12.08 -10.98
N GLU A 213 -3.49 -12.11 -9.68
CA GLU A 213 -4.58 -11.37 -9.04
C GLU A 213 -4.33 -9.86 -9.12
N MET A 214 -3.13 -9.40 -8.79
CA MET A 214 -2.72 -7.99 -8.95
C MET A 214 -2.91 -7.51 -10.39
N THR A 215 -2.54 -8.32 -11.38
CA THR A 215 -2.75 -8.01 -12.80
C THR A 215 -4.24 -7.87 -13.14
N ALA A 216 -5.10 -8.76 -12.63
CA ALA A 216 -6.55 -8.69 -12.82
C ALA A 216 -7.16 -7.43 -12.19
N HIS A 217 -6.69 -7.04 -10.99
CA HIS A 217 -7.11 -5.78 -10.37
C HIS A 217 -6.68 -4.57 -11.19
N ILE A 218 -5.44 -4.53 -11.69
CA ILE A 218 -4.96 -3.43 -12.53
C ILE A 218 -5.79 -3.31 -13.82
N LYS A 219 -6.09 -4.44 -14.49
CA LYS A 219 -6.96 -4.47 -15.69
C LYS A 219 -8.33 -3.87 -15.39
N THR A 220 -8.98 -4.35 -14.33
CA THR A 220 -10.29 -3.84 -13.90
C THR A 220 -10.25 -2.33 -13.64
N VAL A 221 -9.22 -1.86 -12.94
CA VAL A 221 -9.07 -0.43 -12.64
C VAL A 221 -8.88 0.39 -13.92
N TYR A 222 -8.10 -0.08 -14.89
CA TYR A 222 -7.87 0.61 -16.16
C TYR A 222 -9.12 0.68 -17.04
N GLU A 223 -9.90 -0.39 -17.08
CA GLU A 223 -11.19 -0.43 -17.78
C GLU A 223 -12.14 0.64 -17.22
N ASN A 224 -12.20 0.77 -15.89
CA ASN A 224 -13.01 1.78 -15.21
C ASN A 224 -12.52 3.22 -15.45
N TRP A 225 -11.23 3.41 -15.68
CA TRP A 225 -10.67 4.71 -16.04
C TRP A 225 -10.93 5.09 -17.50
N SER A 226 -11.66 4.27 -18.26
CA SER A 226 -11.93 4.45 -19.70
C SER A 226 -10.68 4.70 -20.52
N SER A 227 -9.59 4.12 -20.04
CA SER A 227 -8.31 4.23 -20.72
C SER A 227 -8.35 3.40 -21.98
N ASN A 228 -7.84 3.93 -23.09
CA ASN A 228 -7.51 3.08 -24.23
C ASN A 228 -6.57 1.97 -23.74
N LEU A 229 -6.83 0.73 -24.17
CA LEU A 229 -5.85 -0.33 -24.00
C LEU A 229 -4.57 0.11 -24.73
N LEU A 230 -3.52 0.33 -23.95
CA LEU A 230 -2.17 0.47 -24.47
C LEU A 230 -1.72 -0.96 -24.79
N TYR A 231 -1.35 -1.24 -26.04
CA TYR A 231 -0.81 -2.53 -26.49
C TYR A 231 -1.81 -3.71 -26.49
N ALA A 232 -2.98 -3.57 -27.12
CA ALA A 232 -3.99 -4.62 -27.27
C ALA A 232 -3.80 -5.54 -28.50
N THR A 233 -2.66 -5.47 -29.18
CA THR A 233 -2.45 -6.27 -30.40
C THR A 233 -1.58 -7.49 -30.12
N ASP A 234 -1.88 -8.62 -30.79
CA ASP A 234 -1.10 -9.87 -30.68
C ASP A 234 0.39 -9.65 -31.04
N GLU A 235 0.71 -8.58 -31.77
CA GLU A 235 2.08 -8.19 -32.13
C GLU A 235 2.92 -7.78 -30.91
N ASP A 236 2.28 -7.31 -29.82
CA ASP A 236 2.95 -6.81 -28.62
C ASP A 236 3.15 -7.89 -27.53
N GLU A 237 2.50 -9.06 -27.66
CA GLU A 237 2.49 -10.10 -26.62
C GLU A 237 3.91 -10.64 -26.34
N GLY A 238 4.74 -10.76 -27.38
CA GLY A 238 6.13 -11.19 -27.25
C GLY A 238 6.97 -10.20 -26.45
N ASP A 239 6.82 -8.91 -26.71
CA ASP A 239 7.57 -7.85 -26.01
C ASP A 239 7.10 -7.69 -24.57
N VAL A 240 5.80 -7.84 -24.31
CA VAL A 240 5.23 -7.88 -22.95
C VAL A 240 5.80 -9.06 -22.17
N SER A 241 5.81 -10.27 -22.75
CA SER A 241 6.34 -11.47 -22.10
C SER A 241 7.83 -11.35 -21.79
N LEU A 242 8.62 -10.87 -22.76
CA LEU A 242 10.04 -10.58 -22.57
C LEU A 242 10.23 -9.56 -21.44
N SER A 243 9.38 -8.54 -21.40
CA SER A 243 9.49 -7.48 -20.41
C SER A 243 9.22 -7.97 -18.99
N VAL A 244 8.22 -8.84 -18.84
CA VAL A 244 7.90 -9.52 -17.57
C VAL A 244 9.06 -10.41 -17.13
N THR A 245 9.58 -11.25 -18.03
CA THR A 245 10.72 -12.14 -17.72
C THR A 245 11.95 -11.34 -17.28
N ARG A 246 12.19 -10.19 -17.91
CA ARG A 246 13.33 -9.34 -17.53
C ARG A 246 13.20 -8.75 -16.12
N PHE A 247 11.98 -8.43 -15.66
CA PHE A 247 11.76 -8.05 -14.26
C PHE A 247 11.99 -9.21 -13.29
N ASP A 248 11.63 -10.44 -13.68
CA ASP A 248 11.91 -11.65 -12.91
C ASP A 248 13.42 -11.88 -12.77
N ASP A 249 14.17 -11.76 -13.86
CA ASP A 249 15.63 -11.87 -13.85
C ASP A 249 16.28 -10.83 -12.92
N LEU A 250 15.84 -9.57 -12.98
CA LEU A 250 16.35 -8.50 -12.12
C LEU A 250 16.04 -8.77 -10.63
N ALA A 251 14.84 -9.29 -10.33
CA ALA A 251 14.49 -9.63 -8.96
C ALA A 251 15.33 -10.81 -8.43
N ILE A 252 15.59 -11.81 -9.27
CA ILE A 252 16.46 -12.94 -8.94
C ILE A 252 17.91 -12.46 -8.76
N GLU A 253 18.44 -11.63 -9.65
CA GLU A 253 19.79 -11.05 -9.55
C GLU A 253 19.96 -10.35 -8.19
N ALA A 254 18.98 -9.53 -7.77
CA ALA A 254 18.99 -8.91 -6.45
C ALA A 254 19.04 -9.95 -5.31
N GLU A 255 18.11 -10.92 -5.32
CA GLU A 255 17.96 -11.89 -4.24
C GLU A 255 19.18 -12.82 -4.07
N THR A 256 19.87 -13.11 -5.16
CA THR A 256 21.08 -13.95 -5.15
C THR A 256 22.31 -13.26 -4.59
N ALA A 257 22.32 -11.93 -4.48
CA ALA A 257 23.45 -11.22 -3.90
C ALA A 257 23.59 -11.54 -2.41
N GLU A 258 24.82 -11.78 -1.97
CA GLU A 258 25.16 -12.08 -0.57
C GLU A 258 25.58 -10.81 0.18
N THR A 259 26.11 -9.81 -0.55
CA THR A 259 26.59 -8.55 0.01
C THR A 259 26.01 -7.35 -0.72
N PHE A 260 25.97 -6.19 -0.05
CA PHE A 260 25.51 -4.96 -0.71
C PHE A 260 26.52 -4.48 -1.77
N ASP A 261 27.83 -4.69 -1.54
CA ASP A 261 28.89 -4.39 -2.52
C ASP A 261 28.67 -5.10 -3.86
N GLU A 262 28.25 -6.36 -3.87
CA GLU A 262 27.97 -7.11 -5.11
C GLU A 262 26.94 -6.40 -6.01
N LEU A 263 25.90 -5.82 -5.42
CA LEU A 263 24.89 -5.06 -6.18
C LEU A 263 25.45 -3.72 -6.68
N LEU A 264 26.34 -3.09 -5.93
CA LEU A 264 26.98 -1.83 -6.32
C LEU A 264 28.00 -2.03 -7.44
N ASP A 265 28.83 -3.07 -7.35
CA ASP A 265 29.90 -3.37 -8.30
C ASP A 265 29.37 -3.62 -9.71
N VAL A 266 28.15 -4.15 -9.81
CA VAL A 266 27.47 -4.40 -11.10
C VAL A 266 26.50 -3.29 -11.50
N ASP A 267 26.49 -2.16 -10.80
CA ASP A 267 25.60 -1.01 -11.02
C ASP A 267 24.11 -1.41 -11.09
N PHE A 268 23.70 -2.36 -10.23
CA PHE A 268 22.42 -3.04 -10.31
C PHE A 268 21.22 -2.08 -10.33
N PHE A 269 21.19 -1.12 -9.40
CA PHE A 269 20.05 -0.21 -9.27
C PHE A 269 19.91 0.72 -10.48
N ASN A 270 21.02 1.07 -11.13
CA ASN A 270 20.99 1.86 -12.35
C ASN A 270 20.54 1.00 -13.55
N LYS A 271 20.91 -0.28 -13.63
CA LYS A 271 20.35 -1.21 -14.62
C LYS A 271 18.83 -1.29 -14.51
N VAL A 272 18.29 -1.45 -13.29
CA VAL A 272 16.82 -1.45 -13.05
C VAL A 272 16.20 -0.13 -13.51
N ARG A 273 16.84 1.00 -13.16
CA ARG A 273 16.35 2.33 -13.56
C ARG A 273 16.31 2.49 -15.08
N ILE A 274 17.40 2.17 -15.77
CA ILE A 274 17.52 2.28 -17.23
C ILE A 274 16.49 1.39 -17.90
N TYR A 275 16.35 0.15 -17.45
CA TYR A 275 15.38 -0.77 -18.03
C TYR A 275 13.94 -0.26 -17.91
N LYS A 276 13.55 0.29 -16.75
CA LYS A 276 12.24 0.93 -16.61
C LYS A 276 12.04 2.16 -17.51
N GLU A 277 13.10 2.89 -17.83
CA GLU A 277 13.06 4.03 -18.76
C GLU A 277 12.95 3.55 -20.22
N GLU A 278 13.60 2.44 -20.57
CA GLU A 278 13.57 1.84 -21.91
C GLU A 278 12.18 1.31 -22.30
N LEU A 279 11.38 0.87 -21.32
CA LEU A 279 10.01 0.38 -21.56
C LEU A 279 9.06 1.47 -22.10
N GLY A 280 9.30 2.74 -21.78
CA GLY A 280 8.40 3.83 -22.18
C GLY A 280 6.95 3.57 -21.76
N ASP A 281 6.00 3.76 -22.68
CA ASP A 281 4.57 3.52 -22.47
C ASP A 281 4.22 2.06 -22.14
N MET A 282 5.05 1.09 -22.53
CA MET A 282 4.85 -0.34 -22.24
C MET A 282 4.87 -0.63 -20.74
N PHE A 283 5.48 0.25 -19.94
CA PHE A 283 5.46 0.16 -18.48
C PHE A 283 4.02 0.16 -17.93
N PHE A 284 3.07 0.81 -18.62
CA PHE A 284 1.67 0.87 -18.23
C PHE A 284 0.85 -0.33 -18.70
N VAL A 285 1.45 -1.35 -19.32
CA VAL A 285 0.74 -2.61 -19.59
C VAL A 285 0.54 -3.34 -18.25
N PRO A 286 -0.67 -3.82 -17.93
CA PRO A 286 -0.97 -4.43 -16.63
C PRO A 286 0.01 -5.52 -16.18
N GLU A 287 0.40 -6.40 -17.11
CA GLU A 287 1.35 -7.50 -16.90
C GLU A 287 2.76 -6.98 -16.57
N VAL A 288 3.21 -5.95 -17.29
CA VAL A 288 4.52 -5.33 -17.10
C VAL A 288 4.56 -4.55 -15.80
N ALA A 289 3.51 -3.77 -15.52
CA ALA A 289 3.36 -3.02 -14.28
C ALA A 289 3.34 -3.93 -13.05
N SER A 290 2.57 -5.03 -13.09
CA SER A 290 2.49 -5.98 -11.98
C SER A 290 3.83 -6.66 -11.71
N ALA A 291 4.56 -7.07 -12.76
CA ALA A 291 5.92 -7.60 -12.65
C ALA A 291 6.90 -6.57 -12.08
N ALA A 292 6.81 -5.30 -12.51
CA ALA A 292 7.64 -4.22 -11.99
C ALA A 292 7.39 -3.98 -10.49
N PHE A 293 6.13 -3.96 -10.04
CA PHE A 293 5.79 -3.72 -8.63
C PHE A 293 6.30 -4.85 -7.72
N GLU A 294 6.20 -6.10 -8.17
CA GLU A 294 6.79 -7.22 -7.46
C GLU A 294 8.31 -7.15 -7.44
N CYS A 295 8.95 -6.80 -8.57
CA CYS A 295 10.39 -6.60 -8.64
C CYS A 295 10.86 -5.53 -7.65
N ASN A 296 10.18 -4.38 -7.60
CA ASN A 296 10.45 -3.30 -6.65
C ASN A 296 10.41 -3.76 -5.20
N LEU A 297 9.40 -4.57 -4.87
CA LEU A 297 9.24 -5.14 -3.53
C LEU A 297 10.43 -6.02 -3.17
N ARG A 298 10.78 -6.96 -4.05
CA ARG A 298 11.87 -7.93 -3.83
C ARG A 298 13.21 -7.23 -3.69
N ILE A 299 13.53 -6.29 -4.58
CA ILE A 299 14.72 -5.44 -4.51
C ILE A 299 14.77 -4.67 -3.19
N GLY A 300 13.66 -4.02 -2.80
CA GLY A 300 13.58 -3.27 -1.56
C GLY A 300 13.81 -4.14 -0.34
N ASN A 301 13.14 -5.29 -0.23
CA ASN A 301 13.29 -6.21 0.89
C ASN A 301 14.71 -6.79 0.99
N LYS A 302 15.32 -7.10 -0.15
CA LYS A 302 16.69 -7.61 -0.20
C LYS A 302 17.70 -6.54 0.19
N TYR A 303 17.52 -5.29 -0.23
CA TYR A 303 18.32 -4.17 0.25
C TYR A 303 18.30 -4.07 1.78
N ILE A 304 17.11 -4.13 2.40
CA ILE A 304 16.97 -4.11 3.86
C ILE A 304 17.75 -5.26 4.51
N GLU A 305 17.66 -6.46 3.95
CA GLU A 305 18.39 -7.64 4.45
C GLU A 305 19.91 -7.47 4.36
N LEU A 306 20.43 -7.04 3.22
CA LEU A 306 21.86 -6.85 3.00
C LEU A 306 22.43 -5.77 3.94
N ILE A 307 21.71 -4.67 4.15
CA ILE A 307 22.11 -3.62 5.10
C ILE A 307 22.09 -4.14 6.54
N ALA A 308 21.14 -5.01 6.90
CA ALA A 308 21.11 -5.64 8.22
C ALA A 308 22.32 -6.59 8.44
N ILE A 309 22.72 -7.35 7.41
CA ILE A 309 23.90 -8.22 7.43
C ILE A 309 25.17 -7.38 7.62
N GLU A 310 25.32 -6.31 6.83
CA GLU A 310 26.44 -5.37 6.95
C GLU A 310 26.51 -4.75 8.34
N ARG A 311 25.36 -4.38 8.93
CA ARG A 311 25.27 -3.84 10.30
C ARG A 311 25.66 -4.84 11.37
N ALA A 312 25.41 -6.13 11.16
CA ALA A 312 25.88 -7.15 12.08
C ALA A 312 27.41 -7.32 12.02
N ALA A 313 28.03 -7.02 10.87
CA ALA A 313 29.47 -7.12 10.65
C ALA A 313 30.25 -5.84 10.98
N ALA A 314 29.63 -4.66 10.80
CA ALA A 314 30.25 -3.35 10.90
C ALA A 314 29.36 -2.33 11.64
N GLY A 315 29.99 -1.39 12.35
CA GLY A 315 29.26 -0.32 13.05
C GLY A 315 28.60 0.68 12.12
N ILE A 316 27.56 1.36 12.62
CA ILE A 316 26.74 2.35 11.87
C ILE A 316 27.60 3.40 11.15
N GLU A 317 28.61 3.98 11.82
CA GLU A 317 29.50 4.98 11.22
C GLU A 317 30.28 4.45 10.02
N THR A 318 30.64 3.17 10.04
CA THR A 318 31.38 2.54 8.94
C THR A 318 30.48 2.36 7.72
N ILE A 319 29.24 1.94 7.95
CA ILE A 319 28.22 1.74 6.91
C ILE A 319 27.81 3.08 6.31
N GLU A 320 27.57 4.10 7.13
CA GLU A 320 27.25 5.45 6.67
C GLU A 320 28.39 6.03 5.83
N LYS A 321 29.64 5.87 6.28
CA LYS A 321 30.82 6.33 5.52
C LYS A 321 30.98 5.59 4.19
N LYS A 322 30.69 4.29 4.16
CA LYS A 322 30.88 3.44 2.97
C LYS A 322 29.76 3.63 1.96
N TYR A 323 28.51 3.71 2.42
CA TYR A 323 27.33 3.57 1.59
C TYR A 323 26.35 4.74 1.66
N GLY A 324 26.65 5.84 2.38
CA GLY A 324 25.72 6.91 2.77
C GLY A 324 24.83 7.54 1.68
N PHE A 325 24.61 8.86 1.75
CA PHE A 325 23.59 9.53 0.91
C PHE A 325 23.72 9.33 -0.62
N THR A 326 24.87 8.83 -1.10
CA THR A 326 25.16 8.53 -2.51
C THR A 326 24.11 7.63 -3.16
N TYR A 327 23.58 6.64 -2.44
CA TYR A 327 22.73 5.59 -3.05
C TYR A 327 21.25 5.68 -2.68
N ASP A 328 20.88 6.43 -1.64
CA ASP A 328 19.51 6.56 -1.14
C ASP A 328 18.49 6.80 -2.26
N GLN A 329 18.75 7.76 -3.14
CA GLN A 329 17.80 8.13 -4.20
C GLN A 329 17.67 7.04 -5.26
N ILE A 330 18.76 6.39 -5.64
CA ILE A 330 18.78 5.37 -6.70
C ILE A 330 18.10 4.10 -6.19
N VAL A 331 18.45 3.66 -4.98
CA VAL A 331 17.82 2.51 -4.32
C VAL A 331 16.33 2.77 -4.08
N SER A 332 15.96 3.95 -3.59
CA SER A 332 14.56 4.30 -3.38
C SER A 332 13.73 4.32 -4.68
N ASN A 333 14.35 4.70 -5.79
CA ASN A 333 13.70 4.67 -7.11
C ASN A 333 13.58 3.26 -7.67
N ALA A 334 14.58 2.40 -7.44
CA ALA A 334 14.51 0.99 -7.83
C ALA A 334 13.45 0.23 -7.01
N ALA A 335 13.37 0.49 -5.71
CA ALA A 335 12.46 -0.20 -4.80
C ALA A 335 11.05 0.41 -4.71
N GLY A 336 10.80 1.60 -5.27
CA GLY A 336 9.51 2.28 -5.14
C GLY A 336 9.11 2.54 -3.68
N LYS A 337 10.07 2.89 -2.82
CA LYS A 337 9.89 3.21 -1.38
C LYS A 337 11.00 4.18 -0.93
N THR A 338 10.76 5.07 0.04
CA THR A 338 11.84 5.89 0.60
C THR A 338 12.73 5.00 1.43
N LEU A 339 13.96 4.83 0.98
CA LEU A 339 15.01 4.10 1.67
C LEU A 339 16.12 5.10 1.94
N ASN A 340 16.14 5.63 3.15
CA ASN A 340 17.21 6.49 3.65
C ASN A 340 18.05 5.68 4.63
N LEU A 341 19.28 5.37 4.22
CA LEU A 341 20.17 4.50 4.98
C LEU A 341 20.41 5.03 6.40
N VAL A 342 20.63 6.33 6.54
CA VAL A 342 20.93 6.96 7.84
C VAL A 342 19.76 6.83 8.80
N ASN A 343 18.54 7.13 8.35
CA ASN A 343 17.34 7.01 9.19
C ASN A 343 17.09 5.56 9.59
N LEU A 344 17.22 4.62 8.64
CA LEU A 344 17.05 3.20 8.89
C LEU A 344 18.04 2.67 9.94
N LEU A 345 19.31 3.07 9.86
CA LEU A 345 20.33 2.67 10.85
C LEU A 345 20.04 3.25 12.24
N ARG A 346 19.52 4.48 12.32
CA ARG A 346 19.14 5.15 13.58
C ARG A 346 17.93 4.50 14.22
N GLU A 347 16.86 4.26 13.45
CA GLU A 347 15.65 3.62 13.96
C GLU A 347 15.95 2.24 14.54
N TRP A 348 16.82 1.46 13.88
CA TRP A 348 17.23 0.18 14.43
C TRP A 348 18.16 0.28 15.63
N GLN A 349 18.84 1.41 15.84
CA GLN A 349 19.62 1.65 17.05
C GLN A 349 18.67 1.96 18.21
N ASP A 350 17.73 2.88 17.99
CA ASP A 350 16.72 3.26 18.97
C ASP A 350 15.90 2.03 19.42
N GLN A 351 15.51 1.17 18.49
CA GLN A 351 14.80 -0.09 18.79
C GLN A 351 15.66 -1.06 19.63
N ALA A 352 16.96 -1.15 19.35
CA ALA A 352 17.87 -2.01 20.10
C ALA A 352 18.08 -1.48 21.53
N ASP A 353 18.21 -0.17 21.68
CA ASP A 353 18.37 0.50 22.97
C ASP A 353 17.10 0.36 23.82
N GLU A 354 15.91 0.56 23.23
CA GLU A 354 14.63 0.37 23.93
C GLU A 354 14.42 -1.08 24.40
N GLN A 355 14.83 -2.07 23.58
CA GLN A 355 14.78 -3.48 23.97
C GLN A 355 15.78 -3.80 25.10
N ALA A 356 16.97 -3.21 25.07
CA ALA A 356 17.96 -3.38 26.12
C ALA A 356 17.49 -2.79 27.46
N GLU A 357 16.85 -1.61 27.43
CA GLU A 357 16.23 -0.98 28.60
C GLU A 357 15.11 -1.85 29.18
N LYS A 358 14.17 -2.32 28.35
CA LYS A 358 13.09 -3.23 28.80
C LYS A 358 13.63 -4.50 29.44
N LYS A 359 14.70 -5.07 28.88
CA LYS A 359 15.36 -6.26 29.43
C LYS A 359 16.06 -5.96 30.76
N ALA A 360 16.72 -4.81 30.87
CA ALA A 360 17.39 -4.38 32.10
C ALA A 360 16.39 -4.12 33.24
N ASP A 361 15.25 -3.50 32.94
CA ASP A 361 14.18 -3.27 33.92
C ASP A 361 13.53 -4.59 34.36
N PHE A 362 13.26 -5.51 33.44
CA PHE A 362 12.79 -6.85 33.78
C PHE A 362 13.77 -7.62 34.69
N MET A 363 15.08 -7.49 34.45
CA MET A 363 16.10 -8.11 35.30
C MET A 363 16.26 -7.44 36.67
N ARG A 364 16.00 -6.13 36.78
CA ARG A 364 15.97 -5.41 38.07
C ARG A 364 14.78 -5.84 38.93
N ASP A 365 13.63 -6.08 38.31
CA ASP A 365 12.43 -6.54 39.01
C ASP A 365 12.49 -8.04 39.37
N ALA A 366 13.37 -8.80 38.71
CA ALA A 366 13.58 -10.23 38.95
C ALA A 366 14.59 -10.55 40.07
N GLU A 367 15.18 -9.55 40.75
CA GLU A 367 16.10 -9.78 41.87
C GLU A 367 15.30 -10.09 43.16
N PRO A 368 15.30 -11.34 43.68
CA PRO A 368 14.49 -11.66 44.84
C PRO A 368 15.11 -11.06 46.10
N ALA A 369 14.28 -10.43 46.92
CA ALA A 369 14.58 -9.99 48.27
C ALA A 369 14.94 -11.17 49.21
N VAL A 370 16.10 -11.80 49.03
CA VAL A 370 16.67 -12.77 49.97
C VAL A 370 17.48 -12.01 51.01
N ARG A 371 16.77 -11.33 51.93
CA ARG A 371 17.34 -10.97 53.24
C ARG A 371 17.26 -12.21 54.14
N GLU A 372 18.19 -13.13 53.97
CA GLU A 372 18.33 -14.27 54.87
C GLU A 372 19.04 -13.81 56.15
N ARG A 373 18.32 -13.86 57.28
CA ARG A 373 18.88 -13.67 58.62
C ARG A 373 19.79 -14.86 58.96
N VAL A 374 21.10 -14.66 58.88
CA VAL A 374 22.08 -15.63 59.40
C VAL A 374 22.01 -15.66 60.93
N LYS A 375 21.60 -16.81 61.49
CA LYS A 375 21.96 -17.24 62.86
C LYS A 375 23.01 -18.35 62.76
N PRO A 376 24.07 -18.35 63.56
CA PRO A 376 25.11 -19.37 63.47
C PRO A 376 24.73 -20.60 64.30
N LYS A 377 24.89 -21.81 63.75
CA LYS A 377 25.10 -23.02 64.58
C LYS A 377 25.83 -24.15 63.84
N LYS A 378 27.02 -24.43 64.39
CA LYS A 378 27.79 -25.69 64.53
C LYS A 378 27.74 -26.78 63.45
N ARG A 379 28.96 -27.09 63.00
CA ARG A 379 29.48 -28.30 62.35
C ARG A 379 28.88 -29.63 62.84
N VAL A 380 28.56 -30.52 61.89
CA VAL A 380 28.86 -31.96 61.94
C VAL A 380 29.18 -32.43 60.50
N ASN A 381 30.23 -33.25 60.36
CA ASN A 381 30.68 -33.88 59.12
C ASN A 381 29.74 -35.02 58.71
N GLU A 382 29.46 -35.18 57.41
CA GLU A 382 29.43 -36.49 56.77
C GLU A 382 29.50 -36.38 55.24
N THR A 383 30.44 -37.15 54.68
CA THR A 383 30.59 -37.52 53.26
C THR A 383 29.36 -38.25 52.74
N VAL A 384 28.97 -38.07 51.47
CA VAL A 384 28.53 -39.14 50.54
C VAL A 384 28.04 -38.61 49.16
N ILE A 385 28.68 -39.18 48.13
CA ILE A 385 28.21 -39.58 46.77
C ILE A 385 27.70 -38.52 45.77
N ILE A 386 28.51 -38.39 44.72
CA ILE A 386 28.26 -37.77 43.42
C ILE A 386 27.21 -38.60 42.64
N LYS A 387 26.14 -37.95 42.16
CA LYS A 387 25.35 -38.37 41.00
C LYS A 387 25.12 -37.15 40.09
N PRO A 388 25.27 -37.28 38.76
CA PRO A 388 25.12 -36.15 37.83
C PRO A 388 23.64 -35.87 37.56
N ALA A 389 23.21 -34.63 37.79
CA ALA A 389 21.92 -34.15 37.30
C ALA A 389 22.06 -33.77 35.82
N ALA A 390 21.19 -34.34 35.01
CA ALA A 390 21.11 -34.15 33.57
C ALA A 390 20.87 -32.67 33.22
N ARG A 391 21.65 -32.16 32.26
CA ARG A 391 21.32 -30.96 31.49
C ARG A 391 20.00 -31.22 30.75
N LYS A 392 18.92 -30.57 31.19
CA LYS A 392 17.76 -30.36 30.32
C LYS A 392 18.11 -29.23 29.36
N SER A 393 17.95 -29.51 28.08
CA SER A 393 18.17 -28.63 26.95
C SER A 393 17.18 -27.45 26.98
N GLU A 394 17.73 -26.24 26.95
CA GLU A 394 17.06 -24.94 26.84
C GLU A 394 16.43 -24.70 25.44
N PHE A 395 16.21 -25.76 24.67
CA PHE A 395 15.81 -25.72 23.26
C PHE A 395 14.34 -26.08 23.01
N ALA A 396 13.54 -26.17 24.07
CA ALA A 396 12.11 -26.56 23.98
C ALA A 396 11.13 -25.47 24.44
N GLU A 397 11.60 -24.32 24.93
CA GLU A 397 10.72 -23.21 25.36
C GLU A 397 10.51 -22.13 24.28
N GLU A 398 11.26 -22.18 23.17
CA GLU A 398 11.15 -21.16 22.10
C GLU A 398 10.07 -21.45 21.04
N GLU A 399 9.51 -22.68 21.01
CA GLU A 399 8.39 -23.02 20.11
C GLU A 399 7.01 -22.75 20.70
N GLU A 400 6.85 -22.62 22.03
CA GLU A 400 5.53 -22.33 22.63
C GLU A 400 5.11 -20.85 22.56
N GLN A 401 6.03 -19.93 22.23
CA GLN A 401 5.72 -18.49 22.18
C GLN A 401 5.26 -17.97 20.81
N LYS A 402 5.24 -18.80 19.75
CA LYS A 402 4.83 -18.37 18.39
C LYS A 402 3.36 -18.62 18.03
N ILE A 403 2.53 -19.17 18.91
CA ILE A 403 1.11 -19.49 18.61
C ILE A 403 0.09 -18.61 19.33
N LEU A 404 0.48 -17.70 20.23
CA LEU A 404 -0.50 -16.89 20.98
C LEU A 404 -0.36 -15.37 20.71
N GLY A 405 -0.51 -15.00 19.43
CA GLY A 405 -0.87 -13.64 19.00
C GLY A 405 -2.39 -13.41 18.92
N LEU A 406 -3.22 -14.36 19.34
CA LEU A 406 -4.67 -14.20 19.40
C LEU A 406 -5.11 -13.71 20.78
N ASN A 407 -5.92 -12.65 20.77
CA ASN A 407 -6.58 -12.09 21.95
C ASN A 407 -7.28 -13.21 22.73
N LYS A 408 -6.97 -13.33 24.04
CA LYS A 408 -7.47 -14.42 24.92
C LYS A 408 -9.00 -14.55 24.90
N TRP A 409 -9.71 -13.45 24.62
CA TRP A 409 -11.16 -13.44 24.48
C TRP A 409 -11.67 -14.13 23.21
N VAL A 410 -10.94 -14.01 22.09
CA VAL A 410 -11.31 -14.67 20.82
C VAL A 410 -11.16 -16.18 20.97
N PHE A 411 -10.08 -16.63 21.61
CA PHE A 411 -9.89 -18.06 21.89
C PHE A 411 -11.00 -18.62 22.79
N ALA A 412 -11.39 -17.89 23.83
CA ALA A 412 -12.49 -18.29 24.70
C ALA A 412 -13.82 -18.41 23.95
N ILE A 413 -14.13 -17.48 23.04
CA ILE A 413 -15.36 -17.51 22.22
C ILE A 413 -15.36 -18.72 21.28
N VAL A 414 -14.25 -18.98 20.58
CA VAL A 414 -14.13 -20.13 19.65
C VAL A 414 -14.29 -21.45 20.39
N VAL A 415 -13.64 -21.61 21.55
CA VAL A 415 -13.78 -22.82 22.37
C VAL A 415 -15.23 -23.00 22.85
N THR A 416 -15.89 -21.91 23.25
CA THR A 416 -17.29 -21.96 23.70
C THR A 416 -18.24 -22.32 22.55
N ALA A 417 -18.00 -21.80 21.34
CA ALA A 417 -18.79 -22.12 20.15
C ALA A 417 -18.63 -23.59 19.73
N ILE A 418 -17.42 -24.14 19.80
CA ILE A 418 -17.16 -25.57 19.51
C ILE A 418 -17.88 -26.46 20.53
N PHE A 419 -17.83 -26.11 21.82
CA PHE A 419 -18.56 -26.86 22.85
C PHE A 419 -20.07 -26.80 22.65
N ALA A 420 -20.62 -25.64 22.30
CA ALA A 420 -22.05 -25.48 22.02
C ALA A 420 -22.47 -26.33 20.81
N ALA A 421 -21.68 -26.33 19.73
CA ALA A 421 -21.92 -27.16 18.55
C ALA A 421 -21.87 -28.66 18.86
N ALA A 422 -20.90 -29.09 19.68
CA ALA A 422 -20.79 -30.48 20.12
C ALA A 422 -22.00 -30.92 20.96
N VAL A 423 -22.49 -30.07 21.85
CA VAL A 423 -23.68 -30.35 22.67
C VAL A 423 -24.93 -30.49 21.79
N ILE A 424 -25.11 -29.61 20.80
CA ILE A 424 -26.23 -29.69 19.85
C ILE A 424 -26.16 -30.98 19.02
N TYR A 425 -24.97 -31.39 18.59
CA TYR A 425 -24.75 -32.62 17.84
C TYR A 425 -25.04 -33.89 18.65
N PHE A 426 -24.85 -33.89 19.96
CA PHE A 426 -25.17 -35.04 20.83
C PHE A 426 -26.63 -35.11 21.28
N ILE A 427 -27.38 -34.00 21.17
CA ILE A 427 -28.79 -33.93 21.52
C ILE A 427 -29.69 -34.21 20.29
N SER A 428 -29.17 -33.99 19.08
CA SER A 428 -29.79 -34.37 17.81
C SER A 428 -29.50 -35.84 17.48
#